data_AF-A0A2E7SFU7-F1
#
_entry.id   AF-A0A2E7SFU7-F1
#
_cell.length_a   1.000
_cell.length_b   1.000
_cell.length_c   1.000
_cell.angle_alpha   90.00
_cell.angle_beta   90.00
_cell.angle_gamma   90.00
#
_symmetry.space_group_name_H-M   'P 1'
#
loop_
_entity.id
_entity.type
_entity.pdbx_description
1 polymer ?
#
loop_
_entity_poly.entity_id
_entity_poly.type
_entity_poly.pdbx_seq_one_letter_code
_entity_poly.pdbx_strand_id
1 'polypeptide(L)'
;NLLIVAIVEEFVFRGFLQNQFEKVLPKWQSLALASILFGLMHLPIAIIFYEMEGLWLVYILIEWIGMGMIFGYAYQISRNIWVCIFWHGLHNVLLGTFTWRFVEFEKVPSEMVTFSVMTLGIIVYFTTTMLLLYISRNKFKKVELYSI
;
A
#
# COMPACT_ATOMS: atom_id res chain seq x y z
N ASN A 1 -12.24 6.87 10.63
CA ASN A 1 -10.97 6.63 11.35
C ASN A 1 -9.83 6.11 10.44
N LEU A 2 -9.97 6.17 9.11
CA LEU A 2 -9.07 5.51 8.15
C LEU A 2 -7.65 6.12 8.08
N LEU A 3 -7.51 7.40 8.42
CA LEU A 3 -6.22 8.09 8.45
C LEU A 3 -5.37 7.69 9.67
N ILE A 4 -5.98 7.51 10.84
CA ILE A 4 -5.25 7.13 12.06
C ILE A 4 -4.66 5.73 11.91
N VAL A 5 -5.41 4.82 11.31
CA VAL A 5 -4.96 3.46 10.96
C VAL A 5 -3.70 3.53 10.08
N ALA A 6 -3.76 4.30 8.98
CA ALA A 6 -2.62 4.48 8.09
C ALA A 6 -1.38 5.05 8.82
N ILE A 7 -1.56 6.03 9.72
CA ILE A 7 -0.46 6.56 10.52
C ILE A 7 0.19 5.45 11.35
N VAL A 8 -0.59 4.75 12.17
CA VAL A 8 -0.07 3.72 13.08
C VAL A 8 0.65 2.62 12.32
N GLU A 9 0.03 2.10 11.25
CA GLU A 9 0.61 1.02 10.46
C GLU A 9 1.93 1.46 9.79
N GLU A 10 1.98 2.63 9.16
CA GLU A 10 3.22 3.09 8.53
C GLU A 10 4.35 3.32 9.56
N PHE A 11 4.05 3.81 10.75
CA PHE A 11 5.05 3.94 11.83
C PHE A 11 5.63 2.58 12.23
N VAL A 12 4.79 1.56 12.38
CA VAL A 12 5.24 0.20 12.73
C VAL A 12 6.06 -0.42 11.59
N PHE A 13 5.53 -0.41 10.37
CA PHE A 13 6.14 -1.16 9.28
C PHE A 13 7.31 -0.44 8.63
N ARG A 14 7.20 0.88 8.38
CA ARG A 14 8.22 1.66 7.66
C ARG A 14 9.11 2.39 8.66
N GLY A 15 8.51 3.00 9.68
CA GLY A 15 9.24 3.69 10.74
C GLY A 15 10.13 2.76 11.57
N PHE A 16 9.65 1.56 11.89
CA PHE A 16 10.36 0.60 12.73
C PHE A 16 10.86 -0.64 11.98
N LEU A 17 9.98 -1.56 11.57
CA LEU A 17 10.36 -2.90 11.09
C LEU A 17 11.31 -2.87 9.90
N GLN A 18 10.94 -2.17 8.83
CA GLN A 18 11.76 -2.07 7.62
C GLN A 18 13.13 -1.43 7.92
N ASN A 19 13.17 -0.41 8.78
CA ASN A 19 14.42 0.21 9.22
C ASN A 19 15.29 -0.74 10.06
N GLN A 20 14.70 -1.56 10.92
CA GLN A 20 15.47 -2.57 11.68
C GLN A 20 16.02 -3.64 10.76
N PHE A 21 15.23 -4.13 9.79
CA PHE A 21 15.70 -5.10 8.82
C PHE A 21 16.83 -4.54 7.95
N GLU A 22 16.76 -3.28 7.52
CA GLU A 22 17.81 -2.65 6.71
C GLU A 22 19.16 -2.53 7.44
N LYS A 23 19.21 -2.69 8.77
CA LYS A 23 20.48 -2.74 9.53
C LYS A 23 21.23 -4.05 9.36
N VAL A 24 20.53 -5.14 9.03
CA VAL A 24 21.10 -6.51 9.02
C VAL A 24 20.85 -7.26 7.71
N LEU A 25 19.98 -6.75 6.84
CA LEU A 25 19.64 -7.33 5.54
C LEU A 25 19.79 -6.28 4.42
N PRO A 26 20.04 -6.72 3.17
CA PRO A 26 19.90 -5.88 1.98
C PRO A 26 18.52 -5.20 1.91
N LYS A 27 18.47 -4.03 1.28
CA LYS A 27 17.25 -3.23 1.12
C LYS A 27 16.07 -4.00 0.53
N TRP A 28 16.32 -4.85 -0.47
CA TRP A 28 15.25 -5.62 -1.12
C TRP A 28 14.67 -6.70 -0.20
N GLN A 29 15.50 -7.35 0.62
CA GLN A 29 15.05 -8.35 1.60
C GLN A 29 14.28 -7.69 2.74
N SER A 30 14.75 -6.53 3.20
CA SER A 30 14.08 -5.73 4.22
C SER A 30 12.70 -5.28 3.78
N LEU A 31 12.58 -4.82 2.53
CA LEU A 31 11.32 -4.49 1.89
C LEU A 31 10.39 -5.71 1.83
N ALA A 32 10.87 -6.83 1.31
CA ALA A 32 10.07 -8.05 1.16
C ALA A 32 9.56 -8.54 2.52
N LEU A 33 10.43 -8.62 3.52
CA LEU A 33 10.06 -9.10 4.86
C LEU A 33 9.05 -8.19 5.56
N ALA A 34 9.28 -6.86 5.53
CA ALA A 34 8.32 -5.91 6.09
C ALA A 34 6.96 -5.96 5.39
N SER A 35 6.94 -6.19 4.06
CA SER A 35 5.71 -6.29 3.27
C SER A 35 4.94 -7.58 3.54
N ILE A 36 5.65 -8.70 3.71
CA ILE A 36 5.04 -9.97 4.10
C ILE A 36 4.40 -9.83 5.49
N LEU A 37 5.12 -9.28 6.46
CA LEU A 37 4.59 -9.06 7.80
C LEU A 37 3.40 -8.10 7.80
N PHE A 38 3.43 -7.07 6.93
CA PHE A 38 2.30 -6.17 6.72
C PHE A 38 1.06 -6.93 6.28
N GLY A 39 1.15 -7.75 5.23
CA GLY A 39 0.02 -8.55 4.76
C GLY A 39 -0.47 -9.57 5.79
N LEU A 40 0.45 -10.26 6.48
CA LEU A 40 0.09 -11.25 7.50
C LEU A 40 -0.63 -10.64 8.71
N MET A 41 -0.32 -9.40 9.08
CA MET A 41 -0.99 -8.70 10.18
C MET A 41 -2.50 -8.56 9.96
N HIS A 42 -2.96 -8.56 8.71
CA HIS A 42 -4.36 -8.41 8.33
C HIS A 42 -5.14 -9.74 8.29
N LEU A 43 -4.48 -10.90 8.43
CA LEU A 43 -5.17 -12.20 8.42
C LEU A 43 -6.28 -12.33 9.49
N PRO A 44 -6.10 -11.89 10.75
CA PRO A 44 -7.14 -12.00 11.76
C PRO A 44 -8.43 -11.28 11.35
N ILE A 45 -8.34 -10.09 10.74
CA ILE A 45 -9.54 -9.37 10.30
C ILE A 45 -10.19 -10.07 9.09
N ALA A 46 -9.39 -10.60 8.16
CA ALA A 46 -9.88 -11.38 7.02
C ALA A 46 -10.70 -12.60 7.44
N ILE A 47 -10.17 -13.36 8.40
CA ILE A 47 -10.73 -14.66 8.80
C ILE A 47 -11.88 -14.48 9.78
N ILE A 48 -11.70 -13.62 10.80
CA ILE A 48 -12.65 -13.54 11.93
C ILE A 48 -13.83 -12.63 11.62
N PHE A 49 -13.60 -11.52 10.92
CA PHE A 49 -14.64 -10.50 10.70
C PHE A 49 -15.23 -10.57 9.29
N TYR A 50 -14.41 -10.87 8.29
CA TYR A 50 -14.86 -11.00 6.90
C TYR A 50 -15.13 -12.45 6.47
N GLU A 51 -14.85 -13.43 7.34
CA GLU A 51 -15.09 -14.86 7.09
C GLU A 51 -14.55 -15.31 5.71
N MET A 52 -13.41 -14.74 5.31
CA MET A 52 -12.79 -15.04 4.01
C MET A 52 -12.09 -16.39 4.01
N GLU A 53 -12.38 -17.21 3.00
CA GLU A 53 -11.85 -18.58 2.89
C GLU A 53 -11.30 -18.90 1.50
N GLY A 54 -10.55 -20.01 1.42
CA GLY A 54 -10.07 -20.57 0.15
C GLY A 54 -9.22 -19.60 -0.67
N LEU A 55 -9.53 -19.51 -1.97
CA LEU A 55 -8.79 -18.66 -2.90
C LEU A 55 -8.94 -17.17 -2.59
N TRP A 56 -10.06 -16.73 -2.02
CA TRP A 56 -10.26 -15.32 -1.65
C TRP A 56 -9.26 -14.84 -0.61
N LEU A 57 -8.96 -15.68 0.37
CA LEU A 57 -7.94 -15.39 1.38
C LEU A 57 -6.54 -15.28 0.78
N VAL A 58 -6.23 -16.10 -0.23
CA VAL A 58 -4.95 -16.03 -0.96
C VAL A 58 -4.87 -14.73 -1.77
N TYR A 59 -5.94 -14.36 -2.46
CA TYR A 59 -5.98 -13.15 -3.27
C TYR A 59 -5.80 -11.89 -2.42
N ILE A 60 -6.56 -11.76 -1.33
CA ILE A 60 -6.47 -10.58 -0.47
C ILE A 60 -5.10 -10.48 0.23
N LEU A 61 -4.48 -11.62 0.56
CA LEU A 61 -3.14 -11.63 1.13
C LEU A 61 -2.08 -11.15 0.12
N ILE A 62 -2.17 -11.59 -1.14
CA ILE A 62 -1.31 -11.09 -2.22
C ILE A 62 -1.48 -9.58 -2.38
N GLU A 63 -2.72 -9.09 -2.33
CA GLU A 63 -3.02 -7.66 -2.41
C GLU A 63 -2.35 -6.88 -1.28
N TRP A 64 -2.53 -7.30 -0.02
CA TRP A 64 -1.95 -6.61 1.14
C TRP A 64 -0.42 -6.65 1.15
N ILE A 65 0.19 -7.78 0.76
CA ILE A 65 1.65 -7.86 0.60
C ILE A 65 2.10 -6.92 -0.52
N GLY A 66 1.37 -6.87 -1.63
CA GLY A 66 1.59 -5.93 -2.73
C GLY A 66 1.60 -4.49 -2.25
N MET A 67 0.56 -4.06 -1.54
CA MET A 67 0.49 -2.72 -0.92
C MET A 67 1.64 -2.49 0.06
N GLY A 68 1.99 -3.52 0.83
CA GLY A 68 3.21 -3.64 1.61
C GLY A 68 4.46 -3.16 0.84
N MET A 69 4.68 -3.78 -0.32
CA MET A 69 5.83 -3.50 -1.19
C MET A 69 5.76 -2.11 -1.80
N ILE A 70 4.58 -1.65 -2.20
CA ILE A 70 4.39 -0.32 -2.81
C ILE A 70 4.80 0.78 -1.83
N PHE A 71 4.22 0.79 -0.63
CA PHE A 71 4.52 1.82 0.36
C PHE A 71 5.95 1.68 0.90
N GLY A 72 6.42 0.44 1.09
CA GLY A 72 7.79 0.19 1.52
C GLY A 72 8.83 0.66 0.50
N TYR A 73 8.57 0.51 -0.80
CA TYR A 73 9.45 1.01 -1.85
C TYR A 73 9.37 2.54 -1.98
N ALA A 74 8.17 3.11 -1.87
CA ALA A 74 7.99 4.56 -1.78
C ALA A 74 8.79 5.14 -0.60
N TYR A 75 8.80 4.46 0.55
CA TYR A 75 9.62 4.82 1.70
C TYR A 75 11.12 4.71 1.40
N GLN A 76 11.58 3.67 0.71
CA GLN A 76 12.99 3.52 0.37
C GLN A 76 13.52 4.64 -0.52
N ILE A 77 12.70 5.12 -1.46
CA ILE A 77 13.05 6.21 -2.37
C ILE A 77 12.99 7.56 -1.65
N SER A 78 11.88 7.84 -0.96
CA SER A 78 11.60 9.17 -0.39
C SER A 78 12.26 9.40 0.96
N ARG A 79 12.49 8.32 1.73
CA ARG A 79 12.86 8.33 3.15
C ARG A 79 11.98 9.25 3.99
N ASN A 80 10.72 9.40 3.58
CA ASN A 80 9.74 10.26 4.20
C ASN A 80 8.48 9.45 4.51
N ILE A 81 8.23 9.22 5.79
CA ILE A 81 7.08 8.44 6.25
C ILE A 81 5.74 9.12 5.91
N TRP A 82 5.70 10.45 5.82
CA TRP A 82 4.48 11.19 5.51
C TRP A 82 3.98 10.94 4.09
N VAL A 83 4.90 10.67 3.15
CA VAL A 83 4.53 10.23 1.79
C VAL A 83 3.77 8.92 1.88
N CYS A 84 4.28 7.95 2.63
CA CYS A 84 3.64 6.65 2.82
C CYS A 84 2.30 6.78 3.53
N ILE A 85 2.23 7.57 4.60
CA ILE A 85 0.98 7.82 5.35
C ILE A 85 -0.08 8.46 4.46
N PHE A 86 0.28 9.46 3.65
CA PHE A 86 -0.64 10.12 2.75
C PHE A 86 -1.20 9.13 1.71
N TRP A 87 -0.32 8.39 1.02
CA TRP A 87 -0.74 7.41 0.02
C TRP A 87 -1.41 6.18 0.65
N HIS A 88 -1.15 5.85 1.91
CA HIS A 88 -1.90 4.78 2.57
C HIS A 88 -3.30 5.28 2.97
N GLY A 89 -3.39 6.43 3.63
CA GLY A 89 -4.67 7.02 4.02
C GLY A 89 -5.60 7.28 2.83
N LEU A 90 -5.05 7.79 1.72
CA LEU A 90 -5.79 8.00 0.48
C LEU A 90 -6.30 6.68 -0.11
N HIS A 91 -5.47 5.63 -0.12
CA HIS A 91 -5.89 4.28 -0.54
C HIS A 91 -7.07 3.79 0.30
N ASN A 92 -6.99 3.90 1.63
CA ASN A 92 -8.05 3.45 2.53
C ASN A 92 -9.37 4.19 2.30
N VAL A 93 -9.31 5.50 2.04
CA VAL A 93 -10.51 6.31 1.71
C VAL A 93 -11.08 5.92 0.36
N LEU A 94 -10.25 5.75 -0.67
CA LEU A 94 -10.69 5.36 -2.00
C LEU A 94 -11.33 3.97 -1.98
N LEU A 95 -10.67 2.99 -1.36
CA LEU A 95 -11.20 1.64 -1.20
C LEU A 95 -12.53 1.71 -0.44
N GLY A 96 -12.55 2.26 0.78
CA GLY A 96 -13.76 2.31 1.60
C GLY A 96 -14.93 3.02 0.92
N THR A 97 -14.69 4.14 0.22
CA THR A 97 -15.74 4.88 -0.49
C THR A 97 -16.24 4.12 -1.72
N PHE A 98 -15.33 3.50 -2.47
CA PHE A 98 -15.65 2.72 -3.67
C PHE A 98 -16.43 1.45 -3.30
N THR A 99 -15.93 0.67 -2.35
CA THR A 99 -16.61 -0.55 -1.89
C THR A 99 -18.01 -0.22 -1.36
N TRP A 100 -18.15 0.82 -0.53
CA TRP A 100 -19.45 1.26 -0.01
C TRP A 100 -20.42 1.69 -1.11
N ARG A 101 -19.97 2.53 -2.04
CA ARG A 101 -20.83 3.07 -3.11
C ARG A 101 -21.32 2.01 -4.09
N PHE A 102 -20.45 1.09 -4.52
CA PHE A 102 -20.79 0.11 -5.55
C PHE A 102 -21.55 -1.10 -5.02
N VAL A 103 -21.23 -1.56 -3.81
CA VAL A 103 -21.92 -2.70 -3.18
C VAL A 103 -23.32 -2.31 -2.73
N GLU A 104 -23.48 -1.11 -2.17
CA GLU A 104 -24.75 -0.74 -1.52
C GLU A 104 -25.73 -0.02 -2.45
N PHE A 105 -25.27 0.78 -3.41
CA PHE A 105 -26.16 1.62 -4.23
C PHE A 105 -26.41 1.12 -5.67
N GLU A 106 -25.42 0.52 -6.33
CA GLU A 106 -25.53 0.23 -7.78
C GLU A 106 -25.77 -1.25 -8.10
N LYS A 107 -25.80 -2.15 -7.11
CA LYS A 107 -26.09 -3.58 -7.27
C LYS A 107 -25.35 -4.20 -8.47
N VAL A 108 -24.06 -3.91 -8.61
CA VAL A 108 -23.26 -4.42 -9.72
C VAL A 108 -23.23 -5.96 -9.67
N PRO A 109 -23.46 -6.68 -10.80
CA PRO A 109 -24.04 -8.02 -10.73
C PRO A 109 -23.04 -9.17 -10.47
N SER A 110 -21.73 -8.92 -10.37
CA SER A 110 -20.79 -9.99 -10.04
C SER A 110 -19.60 -9.52 -9.22
N GLU A 111 -19.25 -10.31 -8.21
CA GLU A 111 -18.05 -10.16 -7.37
C GLU A 111 -16.78 -9.99 -8.23
N MET A 112 -16.76 -10.62 -9.40
CA MET A 112 -15.68 -10.55 -10.39
C MET A 112 -15.50 -9.13 -10.97
N VAL A 113 -16.57 -8.38 -11.23
CA VAL A 113 -16.48 -7.00 -11.73
C VAL A 113 -15.95 -6.08 -10.64
N THR A 114 -16.48 -6.19 -9.41
CA THR A 114 -15.98 -5.42 -8.26
C THR A 114 -14.49 -5.67 -8.04
N PHE A 115 -14.08 -6.94 -8.03
CA PHE A 115 -12.68 -7.33 -7.91
C PHE A 115 -11.79 -6.76 -9.03
N SER A 116 -12.25 -6.84 -10.28
CA SER A 116 -11.50 -6.34 -11.43
C SER A 116 -11.30 -4.83 -11.37
N VAL A 117 -12.32 -4.08 -10.95
CA VAL A 117 -12.23 -2.63 -10.81
C VAL A 117 -11.34 -2.23 -9.64
N MET A 118 -11.41 -2.93 -8.50
CA MET A 118 -10.49 -2.67 -7.37
C MET A 118 -9.03 -2.94 -7.77
N THR A 119 -8.78 -4.05 -8.47
CA THR A 119 -7.44 -4.40 -8.97
C THR A 119 -6.91 -3.36 -9.97
N LEU A 120 -7.73 -2.92 -10.93
CA LEU A 120 -7.36 -1.87 -11.88
C LEU A 120 -7.12 -0.52 -11.17
N GLY A 121 -7.93 -0.20 -10.16
CA GLY A 121 -7.76 0.98 -9.33
C GLY A 121 -6.41 0.98 -8.61
N ILE A 122 -6.03 -0.15 -8.00
CA ILE A 122 -4.73 -0.34 -7.35
C ILE A 122 -3.58 -0.21 -8.35
N ILE A 123 -3.70 -0.77 -9.54
CA ILE A 123 -2.68 -0.64 -10.59
C ILE A 123 -2.50 0.82 -11.00
N VAL A 124 -3.59 1.55 -11.25
CA VAL A 124 -3.53 2.98 -11.61
C VAL A 124 -2.94 3.80 -10.46
N TYR A 125 -3.34 3.51 -9.23
CA TYR A 125 -2.84 4.16 -8.02
C TYR A 125 -1.34 3.93 -7.81
N PHE A 126 -0.89 2.70 -8.01
CA PHE A 126 0.52 2.31 -7.98
C PHE A 126 1.32 3.05 -9.06
N THR A 127 0.83 3.01 -10.30
CA THR A 127 1.51 3.60 -11.45
C THR A 127 1.67 5.11 -11.28
N THR A 128 0.62 5.79 -10.79
CA THR A 128 0.65 7.23 -10.52
C THR A 128 1.59 7.57 -9.36
N THR A 129 1.56 6.83 -8.26
CA THR A 129 2.48 7.03 -7.12
C THR A 129 3.94 6.88 -7.56
N MET A 130 4.27 5.83 -8.29
CA MET A 130 5.64 5.59 -8.78
C MET A 130 6.07 6.64 -9.81
N LEU A 131 5.19 7.06 -10.71
CA LEU A 131 5.47 8.11 -11.69
C LEU A 131 5.76 9.45 -10.99
N LEU A 132 4.97 9.83 -9.99
CA LEU A 132 5.16 11.06 -9.23
C LEU A 132 6.46 11.06 -8.44
N LEU A 133 6.81 9.93 -7.81
CA LEU A 133 8.10 9.79 -7.11
C LEU A 133 9.28 9.84 -8.08
N TYR A 134 9.17 9.22 -9.26
CA TYR A 134 10.18 9.28 -10.30
C TYR A 134 10.39 10.71 -10.83
N ILE A 135 9.31 11.41 -11.17
CA ILE A 135 9.35 12.80 -11.64
C ILE A 135 9.95 13.71 -10.57
N SER A 136 9.50 13.56 -9.32
CA SER A 136 10.01 14.33 -8.17
C SER A 136 11.51 14.17 -8.01
N ARG A 137 12.01 12.92 -7.92
CA ARG A 137 13.43 12.62 -7.79
C ARG A 137 14.29 13.23 -8.91
N ASN A 138 13.80 13.17 -10.15
CA ASN A 138 14.55 13.66 -11.29
C ASN A 138 14.52 15.20 -11.43
N LYS A 139 13.43 15.86 -11.03
CA LYS A 139 13.39 17.32 -10.97
C LYS A 139 14.38 17.87 -9.94
N PHE A 140 14.41 17.29 -8.73
CA PHE A 140 15.31 17.75 -7.67
C PHE A 140 16.79 17.54 -8.00
N LYS A 141 17.15 16.38 -8.58
CA LYS A 141 18.52 16.16 -9.10
C LYS A 141 18.94 17.19 -10.14
N LYS A 142 18.03 17.61 -11.01
CA LYS A 142 18.31 18.61 -12.05
C LYS A 142 18.58 19.98 -11.43
N VAL A 143 17.81 20.38 -10.42
CA VAL A 143 17.99 21.66 -9.72
C VAL A 143 19.36 21.73 -9.03
N GLU A 144 19.77 20.66 -8.33
CA GLU A 144 21.10 20.59 -7.70
C GLU A 144 22.26 20.70 -8.70
N LEU A 145 22.11 20.18 -9.92
CA LEU A 145 23.12 20.25 -10.97
C LEU A 145 23.26 21.65 -11.59
N TYR A 146 22.23 22.49 -11.53
CA TYR A 146 22.25 23.85 -12.08
C TYR A 146 22.50 24.94 -11.01
N SER A 147 22.59 24.55 -9.74
CA SER A 147 22.92 25.43 -8.62
C SER A 147 24.43 25.45 -8.26
N ILE A 148 25.29 24.97 -9.17
CA ILE A 148 26.76 24.95 -9.03
C ILE A 148 27.36 26.00 -9.95
#